data_AF-A0A920TEK8-F1
#
_entry.id   AF-A0A920TEK8-F1
#
_cell.length_a   1.000
_cell.length_b   1.000
_cell.length_c   1.000
_cell.angle_alpha   90.00
_cell.angle_beta   90.00
_cell.angle_gamma   90.00
#
_symmetry.space_group_name_H-M   'P 1'
#
loop_
_entity.id
_entity.type
_entity.pdbx_description
1 polymer ?
#
loop_
_entity_poly.entity_id
_entity_poly.type
_entity_poly.pdbx_seq_one_letter_code
_entity_poly.pdbx_strand_id
1 'polypeptide(L)' 'MIWKKVIDKLNGTHCISIDLRGHGQSTKTDSSYDWDTFVPDIEKIAQELELTNVIGVGHSMGGHIITSVAQKTQSYLRV' A
#
# COMPACT_ATOMS: atom_id res chain seq x y z
N MET A 1 -7.38 2.19 12.78
CA MET A 1 -7.09 2.12 11.33
C MET A 1 -7.90 3.20 10.61
N ILE A 2 -7.26 4.08 9.84
CA ILE A 2 -7.90 5.23 9.17
C ILE A 2 -8.91 4.82 8.08
N TRP A 3 -8.63 3.71 7.38
CA TRP A 3 -9.45 3.20 6.28
C TRP A 3 -10.72 2.46 6.71
N LYS A 4 -10.93 2.22 8.00
CA LYS A 4 -12.04 1.37 8.49
C LYS A 4 -13.40 1.79 7.92
N LYS A 5 -13.76 3.07 8.02
CA LYS A 5 -15.05 3.56 7.53
C LYS A 5 -15.22 3.44 6.01
N VAL A 6 -14.12 3.49 5.26
CA VAL A 6 -14.12 3.31 3.80
C VAL A 6 -14.30 1.83 3.47
N ILE A 7 -13.55 0.94 4.12
CA ILE A 7 -13.65 -0.51 3.94
C ILE A 7 -15.04 -1.02 4.30
N ASP A 8 -15.63 -0.55 5.40
CA ASP A 8 -16.98 -0.93 5.84
C ASP A 8 -18.06 -0.62 4.76
N LYS A 9 -17.78 0.33 3.84
CA LYS A 9 -18.65 0.72 2.71
C LYS A 9 -18.38 -0.08 1.43
N LEU A 10 -17.27 -0.82 1.34
CA LEU A 10 -16.87 -1.61 0.17
C LEU A 10 -17.30 -3.08 0.32
N ASN A 11 -18.59 -3.29 0.62
CA ASN A 11 -19.12 -4.64 0.87
C ASN A 11 -18.89 -5.56 -0.34
N GLY A 12 -18.46 -6.80 -0.07
CA GLY A 12 -18.15 -7.78 -1.11
C GLY A 12 -16.77 -7.65 -1.74
N THR A 13 -15.94 -6.70 -1.30
CA THR A 13 -14.54 -6.57 -1.74
C THR A 13 -13.59 -7.13 -0.68
N HIS A 14 -12.57 -7.87 -1.12
CA HIS A 14 -11.46 -8.25 -0.23
C HIS A 14 -10.49 -7.06 -0.08
N CYS A 15 -10.47 -6.44 1.08
CA CYS A 15 -9.66 -5.26 1.35
C CYS A 15 -8.46 -5.59 2.26
N ILE A 16 -7.27 -5.15 1.85
CA ILE A 16 -6.04 -5.22 2.64
C ILE A 16 -5.61 -3.79 2.96
N SER A 17 -5.49 -3.46 4.25
CA SER A 17 -4.96 -2.17 4.70
C SER A 17 -3.59 -2.36 5.34
N ILE A 18 -2.61 -1.57 4.91
CA ILE A 18 -1.22 -1.72 5.35
C ILE A 18 -0.84 -0.52 6.23
N ASP A 19 -0.32 -0.80 7.43
CA ASP A 19 0.43 0.20 8.20
C ASP A 19 1.84 0.30 7.59
N LEU A 20 2.21 1.46 7.07
CA LEU A 20 3.55 1.67 6.51
C LEU A 20 4.62 1.57 7.61
N ARG A 21 5.88 1.27 7.25
CA ARG A 21 7.00 1.35 8.19
C ARG A 21 6.97 2.67 8.97
N GLY A 22 7.31 2.66 10.25
CA GLY A 22 7.20 3.82 11.13
C GLY A 22 5.79 4.17 11.62
N HIS A 23 4.74 3.55 11.07
CA HIS A 23 3.35 3.88 11.38
C HIS A 23 2.60 2.71 12.02
N GLY A 24 1.59 3.03 12.83
CA GLY A 24 0.68 2.04 13.41
C GLY A 24 1.42 0.88 14.10
N GLN A 25 1.07 -0.34 13.69
CA GLN A 25 1.62 -1.59 14.21
C GLN A 25 2.90 -2.05 13.50
N SER A 26 3.29 -1.39 12.42
CA SER A 26 4.52 -1.74 11.71
C SER A 26 5.77 -1.26 12.45
N THR A 27 6.89 -1.94 12.17
CA THR A 27 8.19 -1.66 12.76
C THR A 27 8.59 -0.20 12.55
N LYS A 28 9.12 0.42 13.59
CA LYS A 28 9.67 1.78 13.56
C LYS A 28 11.18 1.66 13.38
N THR A 29 11.69 2.18 12.27
CA THR A 29 13.10 2.11 11.89
C THR A 29 13.78 3.46 12.07
N ASP A 30 15.09 3.45 12.29
CA ASP A 30 15.92 4.67 12.35
C ASP A 30 16.31 5.19 10.95
N SER A 31 15.77 4.58 9.89
CA SER A 31 16.00 5.00 8.50
C SER A 31 15.24 6.29 8.17
N SER A 32 15.66 6.97 7.09
CA SER A 32 14.87 8.07 6.50
C SER A 32 13.45 7.61 6.14
N TYR A 33 12.50 8.55 6.19
CA TYR A 33 11.09 8.39 5.79
C TYR A 33 10.75 9.23 4.55
N ASP A 34 11.69 9.33 3.61
CA ASP A 34 11.42 9.89 2.28
C ASP A 34 10.36 9.04 1.57
N TRP A 35 9.51 9.68 0.77
CA TRP A 35 8.33 9.02 0.17
C TRP A 35 8.69 7.80 -0.69
N ASP A 36 9.84 7.85 -1.37
CA ASP A 36 10.31 6.76 -2.21
C ASP A 36 10.81 5.56 -1.39
N THR A 37 11.15 5.74 -0.11
CA THR A 37 11.58 4.65 0.78
C THR A 37 10.48 3.63 1.03
N PHE A 38 9.21 4.03 0.87
CA PHE A 38 8.07 3.15 1.11
C PHE A 38 7.65 2.33 -0.11
N VAL A 39 8.06 2.73 -1.32
CA VAL A 39 7.66 2.05 -2.56
C VAL A 39 8.09 0.57 -2.57
N PRO A 40 9.36 0.23 -2.23
CA PRO A 40 9.79 -1.17 -2.21
C PRO A 40 9.08 -2.04 -1.16
N ASP A 41 8.58 -1.46 -0.07
CA ASP A 41 7.82 -2.22 0.93
C ASP A 41 6.50 -2.72 0.36
N ILE A 42 5.80 -1.85 -0.35
CA ILE A 42 4.51 -2.20 -0.95
C ILE A 42 4.71 -3.17 -2.11
N GLU A 43 5.76 -3.00 -2.91
CA GLU A 43 6.15 -4.00 -3.93
C GLU A 43 6.37 -5.37 -3.30
N LYS A 44 7.15 -5.43 -2.22
CA LYS A 44 7.46 -6.67 -1.53
C LYS A 44 6.21 -7.31 -0.91
N ILE A 45 5.34 -6.53 -0.27
CA ILE A 45 4.07 -7.04 0.27
C ILE A 45 3.18 -7.60 -0.85
N ALA A 46 3.09 -6.91 -1.98
CA ALA A 46 2.29 -7.39 -3.11
C ALA A 46 2.84 -8.72 -3.66
N GLN A 47 4.16 -8.88 -3.72
CA GLN A 47 4.81 -10.13 -4.13
C GLN A 47 4.60 -11.25 -3.11
N GLU A 48 4.83 -11.00 -1.82
CA GLU A 48 4.70 -12.01 -0.76
C GLU A 48 3.25 -12.50 -0.58
N LEU A 49 2.27 -11.62 -0.82
CA LEU A 49 0.85 -11.97 -0.81
C LEU A 49 0.33 -12.45 -2.16
N GLU A 50 1.22 -12.60 -3.17
CA GLU A 50 0.91 -13.02 -4.53
C GLU A 50 -0.27 -12.24 -5.16
N LEU A 51 -0.34 -10.94 -4.86
CA LEU A 51 -1.43 -10.09 -5.32
C LEU A 51 -1.36 -9.92 -6.83
N THR A 52 -2.44 -10.28 -7.51
CA THR A 52 -2.60 -10.08 -8.95
C THR A 52 -3.90 -9.33 -9.21
N ASN A 53 -3.87 -8.41 -10.17
CA ASN A 53 -5.06 -7.68 -10.61
C ASN A 53 -5.80 -6.92 -9.49
N VAL A 54 -5.07 -6.26 -8.59
CA VAL A 54 -5.65 -5.52 -7.46
C VAL A 54 -5.80 -4.03 -7.76
N ILE A 55 -6.70 -3.35 -7.06
CA ILE A 55 -6.86 -1.89 -7.12
C ILE A 55 -6.04 -1.25 -6.00
N GLY A 56 -5.11 -0.37 -6.35
CA GLY A 56 -4.34 0.40 -5.39
C GLY A 56 -5.08 1.66 -4.95
N VAL A 57 -5.21 1.88 -3.64
CA VAL A 57 -5.83 3.09 -3.09
C VAL A 57 -4.88 3.76 -2.11
N GLY A 58 -4.62 5.05 -2.31
CA GLY A 58 -3.71 5.83 -1.47
C GLY A 58 -4.13 7.29 -1.34
N HIS A 59 -3.83 7.91 -0.20
CA HIS A 59 -4.09 9.32 0.08
C HIS A 59 -2.79 10.04 0.44
N SER A 60 -2.58 11.25 -0.10
CA SER A 60 -1.35 12.03 0.11
C SER A 60 -0.10 11.21 -0.23
N MET A 61 0.83 11.02 0.72
CA MET A 61 1.99 10.13 0.57
C MET A 61 1.62 8.72 0.09
N GLY A 62 0.50 8.17 0.55
CA GLY A 62 0.01 6.86 0.09
C GLY A 62 -0.38 6.86 -1.40
N GLY A 63 -0.87 7.98 -1.92
CA GLY A 63 -1.20 8.13 -3.35
C GLY A 63 0.06 8.08 -4.21
N HIS A 64 1.09 8.84 -3.82
CA HIS A 64 2.42 8.77 -4.44
C HIS A 64 2.92 7.32 -4.49
N ILE A 65 2.97 6.66 -3.33
CA ILE A 65 3.47 5.28 -3.21
C ILE A 65 2.74 4.34 -4.18
N ILE A 66 1.40 4.31 -4.18
CA ILE A 66 0.64 3.41 -5.05
C ILE A 66 0.88 3.70 -6.53
N THR A 67 0.92 4.98 -6.93
CA THR A 67 1.21 5.33 -8.34
C THR A 67 2.61 4.94 -8.75
N SER A 68 3.61 5.08 -7.88
CA SER A 68 4.99 4.66 -8.13
C SER A 68 5.12 3.14 -8.25
N VAL A 69 4.44 2.38 -7.40
CA VAL A 69 4.42 0.90 -7.50
C VAL A 69 3.79 0.47 -8.82
N ALA A 70 2.63 1.03 -9.16
CA ALA A 70 1.93 0.68 -10.40
C ALA A 70 2.75 1.01 -11.66
N GLN A 71 3.55 2.09 -11.65
CA GLN A 71 4.46 2.43 -12.74
C GLN A 71 5.58 1.39 -12.90
N LYS A 72 6.11 0.84 -11.80
CA LYS A 72 7.23 -0.09 -11.81
C LYS A 72 6.82 -1.53 -12.13
N THR A 73 5.57 -1.91 -11.85
CA THR A 73 5.13 -3.30 -11.95
C THR A 73 3.81 -3.41 -12.70
N GLN A 74 3.89 -3.46 -14.03
CA GLN A 74 2.74 -3.52 -14.95
C GLN A 74 1.81 -4.75 -14.74
N SER A 75 2.21 -5.75 -13.94
CA SER A 75 1.52 -7.05 -13.82
C SER A 75 0.54 -7.20 -12.65
N TYR A 76 0.63 -6.40 -11.58
CA TYR A 76 -0.11 -6.69 -10.33
C TYR A 76 -1.17 -5.65 -9.94
N LEU A 77 -0.96 -4.37 -10.27
CA LEU A 77 -1.77 -3.26 -9.77
C LEU A 77 -2.45 -2.49 -10.90
N ARG A 78 -3.73 -2.18 -10.67
CA ARG A 78 -4.48 -1.16 -11.41
C ARG A 78 -4.67 0.04 -10.48
N VAL A 79 -4.42 1.25 -10.98
CA VAL A 79 -4.68 2.51 -10.26
C VAL A 79 -6.03 3.06 -10.68
#